data_AF-A0A151E2Y5-F1
#
_entry.id   AF-A0A151E2Y5-F1
#
_cell.length_a   1.000
_cell.length_b   1.000
_cell.length_c   1.000
_cell.angle_alpha   90.00
_cell.angle_beta   90.00
_cell.angle_gamma   90.00
#
_symmetry.space_group_name_H-M   'P 1'
#
loop_
_entity.id
_entity.type
_entity.pdbx_description
1 polymer ?
#
loop_
_entity_poly.entity_id
_entity_poly.type
_entity_poly.pdbx_seq_one_letter_code
_entity_poly.pdbx_strand_id
1 'polypeptide(L)'
;MYLLTKWFGTFICDKEGIKDKVLFPIDEKEIAKRLIKIDKNEILKEEIKISKGLKLIVSEKRLQEIGKYDYNDPFFKKIEIKPEDFNFSKDILQKATLILTKNRVDDKLSSEDLQIIQMVNALDDLIKTSNLLSERLDSWSVLPEHKEKMQPVRNTFSVVNTEIKSLEKQIENEMENIAPNISKMTGPSIGARLISLAGGLNRLATMPASTIQILGAEKALFRFKKEGGKPPKYGVIFQHSYINRSSKEIRGKIARIFASKIAIAAKADVFTKRDISKDLLKSLDKRIKEIKNM
;
A
#
# COMPACT_ATOMS: atom_id res chain seq x y z
N MET A 1 -40.12 2.73 -5.72
CA MET A 1 -39.50 1.85 -6.73
C MET A 1 -38.07 1.59 -6.31
N TYR A 2 -37.57 0.38 -6.55
CA TYR A 2 -36.25 -0.08 -6.16
C TYR A 2 -35.39 -0.26 -7.41
N LEU A 3 -34.17 0.25 -7.37
CA LEU A 3 -33.19 0.03 -8.43
C LEU A 3 -32.25 -1.11 -8.01
N LEU A 4 -32.13 -2.11 -8.88
CA LEU A 4 -31.29 -3.28 -8.68
C LEU A 4 -30.34 -3.44 -9.87
N THR A 5 -29.05 -3.37 -9.58
CA THR A 5 -28.01 -3.68 -10.57
C THR A 5 -27.49 -5.08 -10.30
N LYS A 6 -27.55 -5.94 -11.32
CA LYS A 6 -26.92 -7.26 -11.34
C LYS A 6 -25.88 -7.30 -12.46
N TRP A 7 -25.05 -8.33 -12.47
CA TRP A 7 -23.99 -8.48 -13.48
C TRP A 7 -24.51 -8.62 -14.93
N PHE A 8 -25.79 -8.94 -15.11
CA PHE A 8 -26.45 -9.14 -16.41
C PHE A 8 -27.44 -8.03 -16.79
N GLY A 9 -27.66 -7.03 -15.93
CA GLY A 9 -28.61 -5.97 -16.24
C GLY A 9 -28.97 -5.08 -15.05
N THR A 10 -29.66 -4.00 -15.36
CA THR A 10 -30.26 -3.08 -14.38
C THR A 10 -31.77 -3.23 -14.41
N PHE A 11 -32.38 -3.32 -13.24
CA PHE A 11 -33.80 -3.60 -13.06
C PHE A 11 -34.45 -2.55 -12.17
N ILE A 12 -35.63 -2.07 -12.57
CA ILE A 12 -36.53 -1.35 -11.70
C ILE A 12 -37.59 -2.32 -11.22
N CYS A 13 -37.72 -2.42 -9.90
CA CYS A 13 -38.70 -3.27 -9.26
C CYS A 13 -39.63 -2.45 -8.38
N ASP A 14 -40.86 -2.94 -8.25
CA ASP A 14 -41.80 -2.51 -7.22
C ASP A 14 -42.06 -3.66 -6.25
N LYS A 15 -42.87 -3.45 -5.21
CA LYS A 15 -43.20 -4.48 -4.21
C LYS A 15 -43.83 -5.75 -4.81
N GLU A 16 -44.35 -5.69 -6.03
CA GLU A 16 -45.03 -6.79 -6.75
C GLU A 16 -44.16 -7.48 -7.82
N GLY A 17 -43.03 -6.89 -8.25
CA GLY A 17 -42.19 -7.48 -9.31
C GLY A 17 -41.36 -6.48 -10.11
N ILE A 18 -40.79 -6.94 -11.24
CA ILE A 18 -39.96 -6.13 -12.16
C ILE A 18 -40.89 -5.28 -13.05
N LYS A 19 -40.73 -3.95 -13.00
CA LYS A 19 -41.48 -3.01 -13.86
C LYS A 19 -40.73 -2.66 -15.14
N ASP A 20 -39.42 -2.50 -15.07
CA ASP A 20 -38.59 -2.15 -16.22
C ASP A 20 -37.21 -2.81 -16.11
N LYS A 21 -36.58 -3.10 -17.24
CA LYS A 21 -35.26 -3.75 -17.31
C LYS A 21 -34.43 -3.23 -18.47
N VAL A 22 -33.15 -3.00 -18.20
CA VAL A 22 -32.11 -2.78 -19.22
C VAL A 22 -31.07 -3.87 -19.05
N LEU A 23 -31.14 -4.87 -19.94
CA LEU A 23 -30.18 -5.97 -19.97
C LEU A 23 -28.86 -5.51 -20.58
N PHE A 24 -27.76 -6.10 -20.11
CA PHE A 24 -26.45 -5.86 -20.71
C PHE A 24 -26.28 -6.69 -21.99
N PRO A 25 -25.38 -6.30 -22.90
CA PRO A 25 -25.01 -7.16 -24.00
C PRO A 25 -24.49 -8.52 -23.49
N ILE A 26 -24.90 -9.61 -24.12
CA ILE A 26 -24.41 -10.97 -23.83
C ILE A 26 -23.01 -11.13 -24.44
N ASP A 27 -22.06 -10.39 -23.88
CA ASP A 27 -20.64 -10.40 -24.25
C ASP A 27 -19.80 -10.25 -22.98
N GLU A 28 -18.85 -11.17 -22.78
CA GLU A 28 -18.01 -11.19 -21.59
C GLU A 28 -17.17 -9.93 -21.41
N LYS A 29 -16.73 -9.29 -22.51
CA LYS A 29 -15.90 -8.08 -22.44
C LYS A 29 -16.73 -6.88 -22.02
N GLU A 30 -17.91 -6.71 -22.61
CA GLU A 30 -18.84 -5.64 -22.27
C GLU A 30 -19.37 -5.76 -20.82
N ILE A 31 -19.63 -6.97 -20.34
CA ILE A 31 -19.98 -7.22 -18.94
C ILE A 31 -18.80 -6.88 -18.02
N ALA A 32 -17.59 -7.34 -18.35
CA ALA A 32 -16.39 -7.04 -17.56
C ALA A 32 -16.13 -5.53 -17.46
N LYS A 33 -16.27 -4.78 -18.56
CA LYS A 33 -16.14 -3.30 -18.54
C LYS A 33 -17.12 -2.65 -17.56
N ARG A 34 -18.36 -3.13 -17.48
CA ARG A 34 -19.37 -2.62 -16.53
C ARG A 34 -19.04 -3.00 -15.10
N LEU A 35 -18.61 -4.23 -14.86
CA LEU A 35 -18.17 -4.67 -13.54
C LEU A 35 -16.95 -3.86 -13.05
N ILE A 36 -16.01 -3.53 -13.94
CA ILE A 36 -14.86 -2.65 -13.61
C ILE A 36 -15.35 -1.26 -13.19
N LYS A 37 -16.36 -0.70 -13.88
CA LYS A 37 -16.96 0.60 -13.50
C LYS A 37 -17.66 0.55 -12.15
N ILE A 38 -18.43 -0.51 -11.90
CA ILE A 38 -19.07 -0.74 -10.60
C ILE A 38 -18.02 -0.80 -9.49
N ASP A 39 -16.90 -1.49 -9.71
CA ASP A 39 -15.80 -1.59 -8.75
C ASP A 39 -15.13 -0.24 -8.44
N LYS A 40 -15.08 0.65 -9.44
CA LYS A 40 -14.59 2.03 -9.30
C LYS A 40 -15.61 3.00 -8.69
N ASN A 41 -16.76 2.49 -8.21
CA ASN A 41 -17.90 3.26 -7.72
C ASN A 41 -18.50 4.22 -8.78
N GLU A 42 -18.31 3.93 -10.07
CA GLU A 42 -18.93 4.70 -11.14
C GLU A 42 -20.39 4.29 -11.34
N ILE A 43 -21.18 5.22 -11.86
CA ILE A 43 -22.57 5.01 -12.24
C ILE A 43 -22.64 4.57 -13.71
N LEU A 44 -23.41 3.53 -13.99
CA LEU A 44 -23.58 3.00 -15.34
C LEU A 44 -24.53 3.85 -16.18
N LYS A 45 -24.34 3.84 -17.50
CA LYS A 45 -25.22 4.57 -18.44
C LYS A 45 -26.64 4.00 -18.41
N GLU A 46 -26.76 2.69 -18.22
CA GLU A 46 -28.00 1.94 -18.11
C GLU A 46 -28.79 2.33 -16.85
N GLU A 47 -28.09 2.55 -15.73
CA GLU A 47 -28.68 3.04 -14.47
C GLU A 47 -29.24 4.45 -14.62
N ILE A 48 -28.52 5.34 -15.30
CA ILE A 48 -28.99 6.71 -15.57
C ILE A 48 -30.18 6.72 -16.55
N LYS A 49 -30.18 5.82 -17.54
CA LYS A 49 -31.27 5.73 -18.51
C LYS A 49 -32.57 5.29 -17.85
N ILE A 50 -32.51 4.26 -17.01
CA ILE A 50 -33.68 3.69 -16.36
C ILE A 50 -34.21 4.59 -15.24
N SER A 51 -33.35 5.44 -14.64
CA SER A 51 -33.74 6.28 -13.50
C SER A 51 -34.46 7.58 -13.83
N LYS A 52 -34.54 8.00 -15.10
CA LYS A 52 -35.10 9.31 -15.47
C LYS A 52 -36.57 9.43 -15.04
N GLY A 53 -36.83 10.34 -14.10
CA GLY A 53 -38.19 10.74 -13.69
C GLY A 53 -38.81 9.92 -12.54
N LEU A 54 -38.06 9.03 -11.89
CA LEU A 54 -38.59 8.13 -10.85
C LEU A 54 -37.95 8.38 -9.47
N LYS A 55 -38.75 8.30 -8.40
CA LYS A 55 -38.23 8.25 -7.02
C LYS A 55 -37.75 6.83 -6.70
N LEU A 56 -36.44 6.64 -6.68
CA LEU A 56 -35.79 5.35 -6.49
C LEU A 56 -35.21 5.17 -5.09
N ILE A 57 -35.30 3.95 -4.58
CA ILE A 57 -34.56 3.45 -3.42
C ILE A 57 -33.42 2.58 -3.94
N VAL A 58 -32.20 2.81 -3.45
CA VAL A 58 -30.98 2.15 -3.90
C VAL A 58 -30.28 1.47 -2.73
N SER A 59 -29.71 0.28 -2.96
CA SER A 59 -28.99 -0.50 -1.95
C SER A 59 -27.49 -0.20 -1.91
N GLU A 60 -26.94 0.42 -2.96
CA GLU A 60 -25.50 0.70 -3.08
C GLU A 60 -25.23 2.18 -2.87
N LYS A 61 -24.19 2.49 -2.08
CA LYS A 61 -23.84 3.87 -1.74
C LYS A 61 -23.43 4.69 -2.97
N ARG A 62 -22.85 4.06 -3.99
CA ARG A 62 -22.48 4.71 -5.26
C ARG A 62 -23.69 5.27 -6.02
N LEU A 63 -24.90 4.75 -5.78
CA LEU A 63 -26.13 5.16 -6.47
C LEU A 63 -26.90 6.26 -5.71
N GLN A 64 -26.34 6.79 -4.62
CA GLN A 64 -26.99 7.81 -3.80
C GLN A 64 -27.28 9.11 -4.57
N GLU A 65 -26.54 9.38 -5.65
CA GLU A 65 -26.82 10.52 -6.54
C GLU A 65 -28.13 10.37 -7.33
N ILE A 66 -28.57 9.13 -7.58
CA ILE A 66 -29.74 8.81 -8.39
C ILE A 66 -30.97 8.46 -7.54
N GLY A 67 -30.77 8.06 -6.28
CA GLY A 67 -31.86 7.60 -5.42
C GLY A 67 -31.56 7.71 -3.94
N LYS A 68 -32.60 7.51 -3.12
CA LYS A 68 -32.46 7.49 -1.66
C LYS A 68 -31.79 6.17 -1.26
N TYR A 69 -30.62 6.27 -0.64
CA TYR A 69 -29.89 5.12 -0.12
C TYR A 69 -30.61 4.51 1.08
N ASP A 70 -31.04 3.26 0.95
CA ASP A 70 -31.59 2.46 2.05
C ASP A 70 -31.23 0.98 1.87
N TYR A 71 -30.12 0.57 2.49
CA TYR A 71 -29.62 -0.80 2.41
C TYR A 71 -30.46 -1.80 3.23
N ASN A 72 -31.13 -1.34 4.29
CA ASN A 72 -31.79 -2.22 5.25
C ASN A 72 -33.22 -2.60 4.84
N ASP A 73 -33.71 -2.09 3.72
CA ASP A 73 -35.05 -2.42 3.24
C ASP A 73 -35.19 -3.94 2.99
N PRO A 74 -36.19 -4.60 3.61
CA PRO A 74 -36.45 -6.04 3.44
C PRO A 74 -36.63 -6.47 1.98
N PHE A 75 -37.00 -5.55 1.09
CA PHE A 75 -37.19 -5.82 -0.33
C PHE A 75 -35.92 -6.35 -1.00
N PHE A 76 -34.75 -5.76 -0.70
CA PHE A 76 -33.47 -6.17 -1.31
C PHE A 76 -33.05 -7.59 -0.93
N LYS A 77 -33.55 -8.13 0.19
CA LYS A 77 -33.27 -9.51 0.63
C LYS A 77 -34.23 -10.54 0.04
N LYS A 78 -35.44 -10.12 -0.36
CA LYS A 78 -36.49 -11.03 -0.84
C LYS A 78 -36.49 -11.23 -2.35
N ILE A 79 -35.99 -10.27 -3.11
CA ILE A 79 -36.03 -10.31 -4.57
C ILE A 79 -34.84 -11.09 -5.14
N GLU A 80 -35.14 -12.21 -5.78
CA GLU A 80 -34.15 -13.04 -6.47
C GLU A 80 -34.42 -12.99 -7.97
N ILE A 81 -33.50 -12.39 -8.73
CA ILE A 81 -33.58 -12.30 -10.19
C ILE A 81 -32.54 -13.27 -10.73
N LYS A 82 -32.99 -14.30 -11.45
CA LYS A 82 -32.12 -15.36 -11.96
C LYS A 82 -31.54 -14.98 -13.33
N PRO A 83 -30.24 -15.18 -13.58
CA PRO A 83 -29.63 -14.93 -14.89
C PRO A 83 -30.21 -15.81 -16.00
N GLU A 84 -30.60 -17.04 -15.65
CA GLU A 84 -31.11 -18.03 -16.59
C GLU A 84 -32.40 -17.57 -17.28
N ASP A 85 -33.23 -16.76 -16.61
CA ASP A 85 -34.46 -16.18 -17.14
C ASP A 85 -34.22 -15.17 -18.28
N PHE A 86 -32.97 -14.76 -18.49
CA PHE A 86 -32.57 -13.74 -19.47
C PHE A 86 -31.48 -14.23 -20.45
N ASN A 87 -31.29 -15.54 -20.60
CA ASN A 87 -30.27 -16.18 -21.44
C ASN A 87 -28.81 -15.90 -21.02
N PHE A 88 -28.57 -15.56 -19.75
CA PHE A 88 -27.21 -15.40 -19.24
C PHE A 88 -26.72 -16.68 -18.59
N SER A 89 -25.69 -17.30 -19.18
CA SER A 89 -25.08 -18.51 -18.63
C SER A 89 -24.00 -18.18 -17.60
N LYS A 90 -23.75 -19.13 -16.68
CA LYS A 90 -22.67 -19.02 -15.69
C LYS A 90 -21.27 -18.98 -16.33
N ASP A 91 -21.09 -19.55 -17.52
CA ASP A 91 -19.83 -19.52 -18.27
C ASP A 91 -19.44 -18.08 -18.65
N ILE A 92 -20.42 -17.28 -19.09
CA ILE A 92 -20.19 -15.87 -19.43
C ILE A 92 -19.79 -15.06 -18.20
N LEU A 93 -20.43 -15.31 -17.06
CA LEU A 93 -20.05 -14.67 -15.79
C LEU A 93 -18.62 -15.04 -15.40
N GLN A 94 -18.24 -16.31 -15.53
CA GLN A 94 -16.88 -16.77 -15.21
C GLN A 94 -15.85 -16.05 -16.09
N LYS A 95 -16.06 -16.01 -17.41
CA LYS A 95 -15.19 -15.31 -18.36
C LYS A 95 -15.07 -13.82 -18.05
N ALA A 96 -16.20 -13.14 -17.80
CA ALA A 96 -16.20 -11.73 -17.43
C ALA A 96 -15.46 -11.47 -16.10
N THR A 97 -15.61 -12.38 -15.13
CA THR A 97 -14.94 -12.28 -13.82
C THR A 97 -13.43 -12.51 -13.93
N LEU A 98 -12.98 -13.40 -14.82
CA LEU A 98 -11.56 -13.58 -15.10
C LEU A 98 -10.95 -12.30 -15.69
N ILE A 99 -11.64 -11.63 -16.61
CA ILE A 99 -11.19 -10.35 -17.19
C ILE A 99 -11.12 -9.26 -16.10
N LEU A 100 -12.15 -9.16 -15.25
CA LEU A 100 -12.16 -8.23 -14.12
C LEU A 100 -10.99 -8.50 -13.16
N THR A 101 -10.77 -9.77 -12.81
CA THR A 101 -9.69 -10.17 -11.90
C THR A 101 -8.33 -9.87 -12.49
N LYS A 102 -8.13 -10.15 -13.78
CA LYS A 102 -6.89 -9.81 -14.49
C LYS A 102 -6.62 -8.31 -14.43
N ASN A 103 -7.61 -7.46 -14.74
CA ASN A 103 -7.47 -6.01 -14.61
C ASN A 103 -7.13 -5.57 -13.18
N ARG A 104 -7.79 -6.14 -12.16
CA ARG A 104 -7.47 -5.83 -10.76
C ARG A 104 -6.03 -6.21 -10.37
N VAL A 105 -5.54 -7.33 -10.89
CA VAL A 105 -4.16 -7.78 -10.66
C VAL A 105 -3.19 -6.85 -11.37
N ASP A 106 -3.44 -6.52 -12.64
CA ASP A 106 -2.60 -5.62 -13.43
C ASP A 106 -2.54 -4.23 -12.79
N ASP A 107 -3.68 -3.63 -12.42
CA ASP A 107 -3.76 -2.34 -11.72
C ASP A 107 -2.94 -2.34 -10.42
N LYS A 108 -2.95 -3.46 -9.68
CA LYS A 108 -2.19 -3.59 -8.44
C LYS A 108 -0.70 -3.82 -8.69
N LEU A 109 -0.32 -4.55 -9.73
CA LEU A 109 1.08 -4.77 -10.11
C LEU A 109 1.73 -3.51 -10.68
N SER A 110 0.93 -2.62 -11.28
CA SER A 110 1.36 -1.30 -11.74
C SER A 110 1.53 -0.28 -10.62
N SER A 111 1.24 -0.63 -9.35
CA SER A 111 1.42 0.31 -8.26
C SER A 111 2.91 0.61 -8.02
N GLU A 112 3.26 1.89 -8.07
CA GLU A 112 4.64 2.37 -7.95
C GLU A 112 5.29 1.96 -6.62
N ASP A 113 4.50 1.80 -5.56
CA ASP A 113 4.98 1.35 -4.26
C ASP A 113 5.50 -0.10 -4.27
N LEU A 114 5.01 -1.00 -5.14
CA LEU A 114 5.56 -2.36 -5.25
C LEU A 114 6.99 -2.36 -5.79
N GLN A 115 7.32 -1.47 -6.71
CA GLN A 115 8.68 -1.35 -7.24
C GLN A 115 9.65 -0.93 -6.14
N ILE A 116 9.27 0.06 -5.30
CA ILE A 116 10.06 0.43 -4.12
C ILE A 116 10.34 -0.77 -3.23
N ILE A 117 9.32 -1.60 -2.94
CA ILE A 117 9.48 -2.78 -2.09
C ILE A 117 10.54 -3.73 -2.68
N GLN A 118 10.48 -3.99 -3.99
CA GLN A 118 11.46 -4.85 -4.67
C GLN A 118 12.86 -4.24 -4.64
N MET A 119 12.99 -2.93 -4.88
CA MET A 119 14.28 -2.24 -4.84
C MET A 119 14.90 -2.30 -3.45
N VAL A 120 14.11 -2.11 -2.38
CA VAL A 120 14.61 -2.23 -1.00
C VAL A 120 15.07 -3.65 -0.67
N ASN A 121 14.30 -4.67 -1.08
CA ASN A 121 14.67 -6.06 -0.85
C ASN A 121 15.96 -6.43 -1.61
N ALA A 122 16.05 -6.03 -2.88
CA ALA A 122 17.25 -6.21 -3.69
C ALA A 122 18.46 -5.50 -3.08
N LEU A 123 18.29 -4.26 -2.60
CA LEU A 123 19.34 -3.51 -1.90
C LEU A 123 19.84 -4.28 -0.67
N ASP A 124 18.92 -4.82 0.14
CA ASP A 124 19.27 -5.59 1.33
C ASP A 124 20.01 -6.89 1.00
N ASP A 125 19.65 -7.55 -0.09
CA ASP A 125 20.33 -8.76 -0.54
C ASP A 125 21.71 -8.46 -1.13
N LEU A 126 21.85 -7.36 -1.87
CA LEU A 126 23.16 -6.88 -2.34
C LEU A 126 24.07 -6.49 -1.18
N ILE A 127 23.55 -5.79 -0.16
CA ILE A 127 24.33 -5.43 1.05
C ILE A 127 24.81 -6.70 1.77
N LYS A 128 23.93 -7.70 1.98
CA LYS A 128 24.33 -8.99 2.58
C LYS A 128 25.41 -9.66 1.74
N THR A 129 25.25 -9.68 0.42
CA THR A 129 26.22 -10.27 -0.50
C THR A 129 27.56 -9.54 -0.44
N SER A 130 27.55 -8.20 -0.42
CA SER A 130 28.74 -7.37 -0.27
C SER A 130 29.49 -7.69 1.04
N ASN A 131 28.76 -7.82 2.15
CA ASN A 131 29.35 -8.20 3.44
C ASN A 131 30.01 -9.58 3.39
N LEU A 132 29.36 -10.59 2.81
CA LEU A 132 29.93 -11.93 2.67
C LEU A 132 31.20 -11.93 1.79
N LEU A 133 31.19 -11.16 0.70
CA LEU A 133 32.35 -11.00 -0.17
C LEU A 133 33.49 -10.26 0.57
N SER A 134 33.17 -9.23 1.35
CA SER A 134 34.15 -8.52 2.17
C SER A 134 34.81 -9.45 3.18
N GLU A 135 34.02 -10.22 3.94
CA GLU A 135 34.54 -11.19 4.92
C GLU A 135 35.43 -12.25 4.26
N ARG A 136 35.06 -12.70 3.05
CA ARG A 136 35.87 -13.64 2.27
C ARG A 136 37.19 -13.01 1.82
N LEU A 137 37.15 -11.76 1.35
CA LEU A 137 38.34 -11.03 0.93
C LEU A 137 39.29 -10.81 2.12
N ASP A 138 38.75 -10.40 3.27
CA ASP A 138 39.53 -10.19 4.49
C ASP A 138 40.20 -11.49 4.94
N SER A 139 39.43 -12.59 4.96
CA SER A 139 39.96 -13.91 5.35
C SER A 139 41.06 -14.41 4.40
N TRP A 140 40.88 -14.22 3.08
CA TRP A 140 41.86 -14.69 2.09
C TRP A 140 43.10 -13.78 2.04
N SER A 141 42.97 -12.50 2.38
CA SER A 141 44.10 -11.56 2.37
C SER A 141 45.24 -11.93 3.33
N VAL A 142 44.96 -12.78 4.33
CA VAL A 142 45.95 -13.30 5.29
C VAL A 142 46.93 -14.30 4.65
N LEU A 143 46.54 -14.99 3.57
CA LEU A 143 47.37 -16.01 2.95
C LEU A 143 48.48 -15.39 2.08
N PRO A 144 49.68 -15.99 1.99
CA PRO A 144 50.71 -15.53 1.07
C PRO A 144 50.26 -15.68 -0.40
N GLU A 145 50.80 -14.83 -1.30
CA GLU A 145 50.55 -14.87 -2.76
C GLU A 145 49.06 -14.86 -3.16
N HIS A 146 48.25 -14.02 -2.50
CA HIS A 146 46.80 -13.97 -2.67
C HIS A 146 46.31 -12.99 -3.76
N LYS A 147 47.10 -11.97 -4.12
CA LYS A 147 46.62 -10.78 -4.86
C LYS A 147 45.95 -11.12 -6.20
N GLU A 148 46.60 -11.92 -7.05
CA GLU A 148 46.04 -12.32 -8.34
C GLU A 148 44.89 -13.31 -8.20
N LYS A 149 44.99 -14.24 -7.24
CA LYS A 149 43.98 -15.28 -7.00
C LYS A 149 42.66 -14.71 -6.46
N MET A 150 42.72 -13.60 -5.71
CA MET A 150 41.55 -12.91 -5.19
C MET A 150 40.86 -12.00 -6.22
N GLN A 151 41.47 -11.77 -7.38
CA GLN A 151 40.97 -10.81 -8.37
C GLN A 151 39.50 -11.07 -8.79
N PRO A 152 39.04 -12.32 -9.01
CA PRO A 152 37.64 -12.56 -9.34
C PRO A 152 36.68 -12.09 -8.25
N VAL A 153 36.96 -12.43 -6.99
CA VAL A 153 36.14 -12.03 -5.82
C VAL A 153 36.16 -10.52 -5.64
N ARG A 154 37.33 -9.89 -5.82
CA ARG A 154 37.51 -8.44 -5.73
C ARG A 154 36.72 -7.72 -6.82
N ASN A 155 36.73 -8.23 -8.06
CA ASN A 155 35.95 -7.68 -9.17
C ASN A 155 34.45 -7.76 -8.87
N THR A 156 33.96 -8.93 -8.44
CA THR A 156 32.55 -9.10 -8.06
C THR A 156 32.15 -8.16 -6.91
N PHE A 157 32.99 -8.04 -5.87
CA PHE A 157 32.75 -7.10 -4.77
C PHE A 157 32.66 -5.64 -5.24
N SER A 158 33.53 -5.23 -6.17
CA SER A 158 33.49 -3.88 -6.76
C SER A 158 32.21 -3.64 -7.55
N VAL A 159 31.78 -4.61 -8.36
CA VAL A 159 30.52 -4.53 -9.13
C VAL A 159 29.33 -4.43 -8.18
N VAL A 160 29.23 -5.34 -7.20
CA VAL A 160 28.12 -5.35 -6.22
C VAL A 160 28.03 -4.01 -5.49
N ASN A 161 29.14 -3.45 -5.03
CA ASN A 161 29.14 -2.14 -4.35
C ASN A 161 28.77 -0.97 -5.26
N THR A 162 29.04 -1.08 -6.56
CA THR A 162 28.63 -0.08 -7.54
C THR A 162 27.13 -0.14 -7.76
N GLU A 163 26.57 -1.34 -7.90
CA GLU A 163 25.13 -1.54 -8.04
C GLU A 163 24.34 -1.17 -6.78
N ILE A 164 24.89 -1.38 -5.58
CA ILE A 164 24.31 -0.87 -4.33
C ILE A 164 24.09 0.64 -4.41
N LYS A 165 25.12 1.41 -4.80
CA LYS A 165 25.02 2.87 -4.92
C LYS A 165 24.05 3.29 -6.02
N SER A 166 24.03 2.57 -7.14
CA SER A 166 23.09 2.80 -8.24
C SER A 166 21.65 2.65 -7.76
N LEU A 167 21.37 1.56 -7.03
CA LEU A 167 20.04 1.24 -6.52
C LEU A 167 19.61 2.21 -5.41
N GLU A 168 20.53 2.62 -4.52
CA GLU A 168 20.26 3.67 -3.52
C GLU A 168 19.82 4.98 -4.18
N LYS A 169 20.49 5.39 -5.26
CA LYS A 169 20.14 6.59 -6.02
C LYS A 169 18.78 6.46 -6.72
N GLN A 170 18.47 5.28 -7.26
CA GLN A 170 17.14 5.05 -7.84
C GLN A 170 16.05 5.10 -6.77
N ILE A 171 16.26 4.48 -5.61
CA ILE A 171 15.32 4.56 -4.47
C ILE A 171 15.12 6.02 -4.06
N GLU A 172 16.18 6.83 -4.03
CA GLU A 172 16.08 8.26 -3.74
C GLU A 172 15.15 8.99 -4.71
N ASN A 173 15.35 8.82 -6.01
CA ASN A 173 14.50 9.44 -7.04
C ASN A 173 13.03 8.97 -6.94
N GLU A 174 12.79 7.67 -6.76
CA GLU A 174 11.43 7.12 -6.65
C GLU A 174 10.71 7.63 -5.39
N MET A 175 11.42 7.72 -4.27
CA MET A 175 10.86 8.21 -3.01
C MET A 175 10.48 9.69 -3.06
N GLU A 176 11.19 10.52 -3.82
CA GLU A 176 10.81 11.92 -4.03
C GLU A 176 9.46 12.06 -4.76
N ASN A 177 9.18 11.14 -5.69
CA ASN A 177 7.93 11.13 -6.45
C ASN A 177 6.78 10.53 -5.64
N ILE A 178 7.01 9.38 -5.00
CA ILE A 178 5.96 8.55 -4.39
C ILE A 178 5.59 9.02 -2.99
N ALA A 179 6.59 9.40 -2.17
CA ALA A 179 6.38 9.77 -0.77
C ALA A 179 7.30 10.93 -0.34
N PRO A 180 7.10 12.15 -0.89
CA PRO A 180 7.97 13.29 -0.65
C PRO A 180 8.00 13.73 0.82
N ASN A 181 6.87 13.68 1.54
CA ASN A 181 6.85 14.07 2.94
C ASN A 181 7.63 13.07 3.81
N ILE A 182 7.45 11.76 3.58
CA ILE A 182 8.21 10.73 4.29
C ILE A 182 9.70 10.86 3.96
N SER A 183 10.05 10.99 2.66
CA SER A 183 11.44 11.11 2.20
C SER A 183 12.16 12.28 2.88
N LYS A 184 11.55 13.47 2.92
CA LYS A 184 12.12 14.64 3.61
C LYS A 184 12.22 14.47 5.13
N MET A 185 11.32 13.68 5.74
CA MET A 185 11.29 13.45 7.18
C MET A 185 12.31 12.41 7.66
N THR A 186 12.49 11.32 6.91
CA THR A 186 13.31 10.16 7.32
C THR A 186 14.58 9.98 6.51
N GLY A 187 14.71 10.70 5.40
CA GLY A 187 15.59 10.32 4.31
C GLY A 187 14.96 9.23 3.43
N PRO A 188 15.36 9.15 2.15
CA PRO A 188 14.78 8.20 1.20
C PRO A 188 14.97 6.74 1.61
N SER A 189 16.16 6.35 2.04
CA SER A 189 16.50 4.97 2.39
C SER A 189 15.64 4.41 3.54
N ILE A 190 15.46 5.18 4.62
CA ILE A 190 14.63 4.76 5.76
C ILE A 190 13.14 4.78 5.36
N GLY A 191 12.72 5.77 4.58
CA GLY A 191 11.34 5.90 4.11
C GLY A 191 10.92 4.71 3.24
N ALA A 192 11.75 4.35 2.26
CA ALA A 192 11.53 3.19 1.39
C ALA A 192 11.45 1.89 2.21
N ARG A 193 12.32 1.75 3.21
CA ARG A 193 12.35 0.59 4.12
C ARG A 193 11.10 0.49 4.98
N LEU A 194 10.54 1.62 5.43
CA LEU A 194 9.25 1.67 6.13
C LEU A 194 8.09 1.25 5.23
N ILE A 195 8.08 1.69 3.96
CA ILE A 195 7.08 1.28 2.97
C ILE A 195 7.17 -0.23 2.72
N SER A 196 8.39 -0.76 2.56
CA SER A 196 8.64 -2.20 2.42
C SER A 196 8.13 -3.01 3.61
N LEU A 197 8.51 -2.63 4.83
CA LEU A 197 8.06 -3.32 6.04
C LEU A 197 6.54 -3.22 6.27
N ALA A 198 5.92 -2.12 5.85
CA ALA A 198 4.47 -1.97 5.91
C ALA A 198 3.74 -2.81 4.85
N GLY A 199 4.41 -3.18 3.77
CA GLY A 199 3.82 -3.86 2.61
C GLY A 199 3.07 -2.91 1.68
N GLY A 200 3.52 -1.65 1.58
CA GLY A 200 2.95 -0.64 0.69
C GLY A 200 2.66 0.69 1.39
N LEU A 201 2.60 1.77 0.61
CA LEU A 201 2.46 3.13 1.13
C LEU A 201 1.06 3.36 1.75
N ASN A 202 0.02 2.84 1.09
CA ASN A 202 -1.36 2.89 1.60
C ASN A 202 -1.49 2.23 2.97
N ARG A 203 -0.83 1.09 3.15
CA ARG A 203 -0.85 0.38 4.44
C ARG A 203 -0.07 1.16 5.49
N LEU A 204 1.08 1.75 5.16
CA LEU A 204 1.82 2.61 6.07
C LEU A 204 0.99 3.81 6.56
N ALA A 205 0.23 4.46 5.68
CA ALA A 205 -0.61 5.62 6.02
C ALA A 205 -1.77 5.28 6.98
N THR A 206 -2.19 4.02 7.03
CA THR A 206 -3.26 3.55 7.93
C THR A 206 -2.74 3.00 9.26
N MET A 207 -1.43 2.76 9.37
CA MET A 207 -0.83 2.28 10.62
C MET A 207 -0.84 3.36 11.72
N PRO A 208 -1.03 2.97 12.99
CA PRO A 208 -0.82 3.87 14.11
C PRO A 208 0.67 4.13 14.33
N ALA A 209 1.00 5.28 14.93
CA ALA A 209 2.37 5.68 15.22
C ALA A 209 3.13 4.65 16.08
N SER A 210 2.44 3.96 17.00
CA SER A 210 3.02 2.91 17.84
C SER A 210 3.51 1.70 17.04
N THR A 211 2.82 1.36 15.94
CA THR A 211 3.26 0.29 15.03
C THR A 211 4.44 0.76 14.20
N ILE A 212 4.35 1.95 13.61
CA ILE A 212 5.43 2.56 12.81
C ILE A 212 6.73 2.65 13.62
N GLN A 213 6.62 2.98 14.92
CA GLN A 213 7.76 3.06 15.83
C GLN A 213 8.59 1.78 15.88
N ILE A 214 7.94 0.61 15.76
CA ILE A 214 8.56 -0.70 15.99
C ILE A 214 8.64 -1.57 14.71
N LEU A 215 8.31 -1.03 13.54
CA LEU A 215 8.50 -1.72 12.25
C LEU A 215 9.97 -2.14 12.08
N GLY A 216 10.24 -3.40 11.76
CA GLY A 216 11.59 -3.97 11.68
C GLY A 216 12.11 -4.55 13.01
N ALA A 217 11.36 -4.43 14.11
CA ALA A 217 11.68 -5.05 15.40
C ALA A 217 10.75 -6.24 15.74
N GLU A 218 10.16 -6.87 14.73
CA GLU A 218 9.14 -7.93 14.88
C GLU A 218 9.68 -9.09 15.70
N LYS A 219 10.93 -9.52 15.46
CA LYS A 219 11.56 -10.62 16.22
C LYS A 219 11.60 -10.31 17.73
N ALA A 220 11.97 -9.08 18.11
CA ALA A 220 12.01 -8.65 19.50
C ALA A 220 10.61 -8.47 20.09
N LEU A 221 9.67 -7.95 19.31
CA LEU A 221 8.27 -7.80 19.70
C LEU A 221 7.60 -9.15 19.96
N PHE A 222 7.81 -10.13 19.08
CA PHE A 222 7.25 -11.48 19.23
C PHE A 222 7.88 -12.23 20.39
N ARG A 223 9.19 -12.07 20.63
CA ARG A 223 9.84 -12.58 21.83
C ARG A 223 9.19 -12.02 23.10
N PHE A 224 9.03 -10.69 23.16
CA PHE A 224 8.34 -10.03 24.28
C PHE A 224 6.91 -10.55 24.49
N LYS A 225 6.15 -10.77 23.41
CA LYS A 225 4.79 -11.31 23.51
C LYS A 225 4.73 -12.77 24.01
N LYS A 226 5.76 -13.59 23.73
CA LYS A 226 5.82 -15.00 24.11
C LYS A 226 6.41 -15.21 25.50
N GLU A 227 7.55 -14.58 25.76
CA GLU A 227 8.40 -14.81 26.93
C GLU A 227 8.27 -13.70 27.99
N GLY A 228 7.60 -12.59 27.67
CA GLY A 228 7.56 -11.39 28.51
C GLY A 228 8.83 -10.54 28.41
N GLY A 229 9.06 -9.66 29.40
CA GLY A 229 10.24 -8.81 29.47
C GLY A 229 10.03 -7.38 28.98
N LYS A 230 11.07 -6.75 28.41
CA LYS A 230 11.02 -5.35 27.97
C LYS A 230 10.66 -5.26 26.49
N PRO A 231 9.62 -4.50 26.09
CA PRO A 231 9.26 -4.35 24.69
C PRO A 231 10.32 -3.55 23.90
N PRO A 232 10.43 -3.77 22.58
CA PRO A 232 11.32 -2.98 21.73
C PRO A 232 10.90 -1.50 21.73
N LYS A 233 11.87 -0.60 21.85
CA LYS A 233 11.64 0.85 21.90
C LYS A 233 11.57 1.49 20.51
N TYR A 234 12.12 0.84 19.50
CA TYR A 234 12.25 1.32 18.13
C TYR A 234 12.56 0.14 17.20
N GLY A 235 12.22 0.27 15.92
CA GLY A 235 12.65 -0.64 14.86
C GLY A 235 13.58 0.05 13.88
N VAL A 236 13.28 -0.02 12.59
CA VAL A 236 14.09 0.50 11.48
C VAL A 236 14.40 1.98 11.61
N ILE A 237 13.50 2.77 12.20
CA ILE A 237 13.69 4.20 12.45
C ILE A 237 14.91 4.52 13.31
N PHE A 238 15.44 3.54 14.05
CA PHE A 238 16.69 3.69 14.82
C PHE A 238 17.88 4.12 13.96
N GLN A 239 17.90 3.76 12.67
CA GLN A 239 18.95 4.15 11.74
C GLN A 239 19.07 5.67 11.56
N HIS A 240 18.00 6.42 11.85
CA HIS A 240 17.99 7.87 11.70
C HIS A 240 18.90 8.57 12.72
N SER A 241 19.60 9.62 12.27
CA SER A 241 20.58 10.39 13.05
C SER A 241 20.01 10.95 14.36
N TYR A 242 18.75 11.38 14.36
CA TYR A 242 18.05 11.86 15.55
C TYR A 242 17.98 10.83 16.67
N ILE A 243 17.95 9.53 16.36
CA ILE A 243 17.78 8.47 17.33
C ILE A 243 19.12 7.82 17.66
N ASN A 244 19.89 7.37 16.66
CA ASN A 244 21.13 6.63 16.92
C ASN A 244 22.19 7.45 17.70
N ARG A 245 22.31 8.77 17.44
CA ARG A 245 23.25 9.66 18.11
C ARG A 245 22.78 10.14 19.48
N SER A 246 21.53 9.87 19.86
CA SER A 246 20.97 10.30 21.15
C SER A 246 21.29 9.30 22.28
N SER A 247 21.24 9.77 23.54
CA SER A 247 21.47 8.93 24.73
C SER A 247 20.40 7.85 24.89
N LYS A 248 20.76 6.71 25.52
CA LYS A 248 19.89 5.53 25.65
C LYS A 248 18.54 5.82 26.33
N GLU A 249 18.51 6.77 27.25
CA GLU A 249 17.33 7.17 28.01
C GLU A 249 16.33 7.94 27.15
N ILE A 250 16.84 8.81 26.27
CA ILE A 250 16.05 9.72 25.45
C ILE A 250 15.60 9.07 24.14
N ARG A 251 16.34 8.08 23.61
CA ARG A 251 16.03 7.39 22.33
C ARG A 251 14.57 6.97 22.18
N GLY A 252 13.98 6.39 23.23
CA GLY A 252 12.58 5.94 23.20
C GLY A 252 11.57 7.09 23.10
N LYS A 253 11.85 8.22 23.75
CA LYS A 253 11.03 9.43 23.67
C LYS A 253 11.08 10.03 22.26
N ILE A 254 12.28 10.15 21.69
CA ILE A 254 12.48 10.65 20.32
C ILE A 254 11.82 9.74 19.30
N ALA A 255 12.01 8.42 19.40
CA ALA A 255 11.41 7.45 18.49
C ALA A 255 9.88 7.56 18.41
N ARG A 256 9.21 7.76 19.56
CA ARG A 256 7.75 7.93 19.62
C ARG A 256 7.28 9.19 18.89
N ILE A 257 7.96 10.32 19.11
CA ILE A 257 7.62 11.58 18.44
C ILE A 257 7.89 11.47 16.94
N PHE A 258 9.03 10.88 16.57
CA PHE A 258 9.42 10.70 15.19
C PHE A 258 8.40 9.83 14.44
N ALA A 259 8.02 8.68 15.00
CA ALA A 259 6.98 7.82 14.43
C ALA A 259 5.63 8.53 14.31
N SER A 260 5.28 9.40 15.26
CA SER A 260 4.05 10.21 15.19
C SER A 260 4.07 11.19 14.01
N LYS A 261 5.22 11.81 13.72
CA LYS A 261 5.39 12.71 12.57
C LYS A 261 5.41 11.94 11.25
N ILE A 262 6.06 10.78 11.21
CA ILE A 262 6.03 9.87 10.05
C ILE A 262 4.60 9.44 9.74
N ALA A 263 3.79 9.10 10.75
CA ALA A 263 2.39 8.74 10.54
C ALA A 263 1.58 9.86 9.88
N ILE A 264 1.84 11.11 10.24
CA ILE A 264 1.19 12.29 9.63
C ILE A 264 1.70 12.49 8.19
N ALA A 265 3.02 12.38 7.99
CA ALA A 265 3.63 12.47 6.66
C ALA A 265 3.05 11.42 5.69
N ALA A 266 2.97 10.16 6.12
CA ALA A 266 2.43 9.06 5.31
C ALA A 266 0.97 9.31 4.91
N LYS A 267 0.15 9.82 5.82
CA LYS A 267 -1.24 10.22 5.51
C LYS A 267 -1.30 11.39 4.54
N ALA A 268 -0.41 12.36 4.68
CA ALA A 268 -0.36 13.51 3.78
C ALA A 268 0.01 13.09 2.36
N ASP A 269 1.04 12.24 2.20
CA ASP A 269 1.49 11.69 0.91
C ASP A 269 0.36 10.91 0.21
N VAL A 270 -0.37 10.05 0.92
CA VAL A 270 -1.44 9.22 0.33
C VAL A 270 -2.72 10.01 0.05
N PHE A 271 -3.25 10.71 1.05
CA PHE A 271 -4.64 11.22 0.99
C PHE A 271 -4.73 12.67 0.52
N THR A 272 -3.75 13.51 0.86
CA THR A 272 -3.84 14.97 0.59
C THR A 272 -2.92 15.43 -0.53
N LYS A 273 -1.82 14.71 -0.77
CA LYS A 273 -0.74 15.05 -1.71
C LYS A 273 -0.15 16.47 -1.50
N ARG A 274 -0.28 17.02 -0.29
CA ARG A 274 0.27 18.34 0.08
C ARG A 274 1.64 18.16 0.70
N ASP A 275 2.56 19.07 0.40
CA ASP A 275 3.85 19.14 1.09
C ASP A 275 3.69 19.85 2.45
N ILE A 276 3.83 19.08 3.53
CA ILE A 276 3.82 19.55 4.93
C ILE A 276 5.15 19.27 5.63
N SER A 277 6.16 18.81 4.90
CA SER A 277 7.45 18.35 5.43
C SER A 277 8.14 19.42 6.29
N LYS A 278 8.14 20.67 5.85
CA LYS A 278 8.80 21.80 6.55
C LYS A 278 8.23 22.02 7.95
N ASP A 279 6.90 21.98 8.08
CA ASP A 279 6.23 22.20 9.36
C ASP A 279 6.40 21.01 10.30
N LEU A 280 6.40 19.79 9.75
CA LEU A 280 6.69 18.58 10.51
C LEU A 280 8.12 18.57 11.06
N LEU A 281 9.11 18.96 10.26
CA LEU A 281 10.52 19.06 10.66
C LEU A 281 10.71 20.12 11.75
N LYS A 282 10.17 21.34 11.57
CA LYS A 282 10.23 22.39 12.61
C LYS A 282 9.61 21.93 13.93
N SER A 283 8.45 21.27 13.87
CA SER A 283 7.78 20.74 15.06
C SER A 283 8.58 19.62 15.72
N LEU A 284 9.21 18.74 14.93
CA LEU A 284 10.07 17.66 15.40
C LEU A 284 11.31 18.22 16.11
N ASP A 285 12.03 19.14 15.46
CA ASP A 285 13.25 19.75 16.00
C ASP A 285 12.98 20.48 17.31
N LYS A 286 11.86 21.23 17.40
CA LYS A 286 11.44 21.88 18.64
C LYS A 286 11.27 20.85 19.77
N ARG A 287 10.57 19.75 19.50
CA ARG A 287 10.30 18.71 20.51
C ARG A 287 11.55 17.93 20.91
N ILE A 288 12.48 17.69 19.97
CA ILE A 288 13.76 17.04 20.26
C ILE A 288 14.63 17.93 21.14
N LYS A 289 14.68 19.24 20.88
CA LYS A 289 15.41 20.20 21.72
C LYS A 289 14.85 20.25 23.14
N GLU A 290 13.52 20.29 23.29
CA GLU A 290 12.86 20.22 24.60
C GLU A 290 13.30 18.97 25.38
N ILE A 291 13.34 17.79 24.75
CA ILE A 291 13.74 16.55 25.43
C ILE A 291 15.23 16.51 25.76
N LYS A 292 16.09 17.09 24.93
CA LYS A 292 17.54 17.15 25.21
C LYS A 292 17.89 18.08 26.37
N ASN A 293 17.01 19.04 26.67
CA ASN A 293 17.18 20.01 27.74
C ASN A 293 16.47 19.60 29.05
N MET A 294 15.79 18.45 29.07
CA MET A 294 15.21 17.83 30.28
C MET A 294 16.17 16.82 30.87
#